data_AF-N9PR76-F1
#
_entry.id   AF-N9PR76-F1
#
_cell.length_a   1.000
_cell.length_b   1.000
_cell.length_c   1.000
_cell.angle_alpha   90.00
_cell.angle_beta   90.00
_cell.angle_gamma   90.00
#
_symmetry.space_group_name_H-M   'P 1'
#
loop_
_entity.id
_entity.type
_entity.pdbx_description
1 polymer ?
#
loop_
_entity_poly.entity_id
_entity_poly.type
_entity_poly.pdbx_seq_one_letter_code
_entity_poly.pdbx_strand_id
1 'polypeptide(L)'
;MNFLKKVMIFSVGLVVSSFGFSKENSQNIKVEPCGFDYDVNNYYCKMDKIKVFEDNIGRKPDFNKDYSVIKIDDGKYYRLVALNKKSYKVYPLNYQINKKKADFNYATEKDELCISGDLYSYRDTYLNSKACFKIIDNAFVKVSIVEGISQKNNSNTLVFIKTPISSDFFSKCNEKNPVKKCEQLESSNNRAYSLSELKKISPDFLNIFDNPKVDSLNANTFRFLPKMKDGFYSIAEKYMETDEGTSSEFYLIKLKPTLNVEKIGGYYSIDNYGVITYKDKNGKLLKRNLN
;
A
#
# COMPACT_ATOMS: atom_id res chain seq x y z
N MET A 1 -25.68 -85.16 44.28
CA MET A 1 -24.25 -85.43 43.98
C MET A 1 -23.59 -84.11 43.61
N ASN A 2 -22.51 -83.81 44.32
CA ASN A 2 -21.54 -82.72 44.19
C ASN A 2 -21.22 -82.35 42.71
N PHE A 3 -20.74 -81.16 42.32
CA PHE A 3 -19.57 -80.43 42.81
C PHE A 3 -19.48 -79.03 42.13
N LEU A 4 -18.79 -78.10 42.80
CA LEU A 4 -18.46 -76.71 42.42
C LEU A 4 -17.93 -76.48 40.99
N LYS A 5 -18.12 -75.25 40.48
CA LYS A 5 -16.98 -74.40 40.06
C LYS A 5 -17.31 -72.90 40.01
N LYS A 6 -16.44 -72.14 40.70
CA LYS A 6 -16.28 -70.67 40.76
C LYS A 6 -16.25 -70.02 39.37
N VAL A 7 -16.72 -68.77 39.26
CA VAL A 7 -15.91 -67.60 38.80
C VAL A 7 -16.45 -66.32 39.47
N MET A 8 -15.61 -65.67 40.28
CA MET A 8 -15.68 -64.23 40.63
C MET A 8 -15.22 -63.39 39.44
N ILE A 9 -15.75 -62.18 39.27
CA ILE A 9 -15.03 -60.93 38.90
C ILE A 9 -16.10 -59.82 38.84
N PHE A 10 -16.20 -59.00 39.88
CA PHE A 10 -15.53 -57.71 40.09
C PHE A 10 -16.26 -56.53 39.44
N SER A 11 -16.90 -55.78 40.33
CA SER A 11 -17.34 -54.39 40.21
C SER A 11 -16.39 -53.53 39.40
N VAL A 12 -16.83 -53.07 38.23
CA VAL A 12 -16.20 -51.97 37.50
C VAL A 12 -16.80 -50.67 38.01
N GLY A 13 -15.91 -49.82 38.51
CA GLY A 13 -16.20 -48.59 39.20
C GLY A 13 -17.01 -47.59 38.39
N LEU A 14 -17.85 -46.89 39.13
CA LEU A 14 -18.46 -45.62 38.80
C LEU A 14 -17.34 -44.59 38.60
N VAL A 15 -16.81 -44.49 37.37
CA VAL A 15 -16.03 -43.34 36.97
C VAL A 15 -17.05 -42.24 36.69
N VAL A 16 -17.17 -41.32 37.65
CA VAL A 16 -17.74 -40.00 37.42
C VAL A 16 -16.81 -39.34 36.40
N SER A 17 -17.05 -39.56 35.11
CA SER A 17 -16.61 -38.62 34.11
C SER A 17 -17.49 -37.39 34.34
N SER A 18 -16.93 -36.43 35.07
CA SER A 18 -17.23 -35.04 34.84
C SER A 18 -17.09 -34.81 33.34
N PHE A 19 -18.20 -34.96 32.62
CA PHE A 19 -18.46 -34.15 31.45
C PHE A 19 -18.46 -32.72 31.98
N GLY A 20 -17.26 -32.17 32.11
CA GLY A 20 -17.06 -30.76 31.96
C GLY A 20 -17.77 -30.43 30.67
N PHE A 21 -18.92 -29.77 30.82
CA PHE A 21 -19.41 -28.87 29.81
C PHE A 21 -18.25 -27.90 29.57
N SER A 22 -17.34 -28.28 28.69
CA SER A 22 -16.66 -27.34 27.82
C SER A 22 -17.81 -26.64 27.13
N LYS A 23 -18.20 -25.51 27.71
CA LYS A 23 -18.98 -24.52 27.02
C LYS A 23 -18.03 -24.04 25.93
N GLU A 24 -17.97 -24.78 24.81
CA GLU A 24 -17.51 -24.27 23.54
C GLU A 24 -18.44 -23.10 23.23
N ASN A 25 -18.10 -21.93 23.77
CA ASN A 25 -18.39 -20.68 23.11
C ASN A 25 -17.62 -20.76 21.80
N SER A 26 -18.17 -21.42 20.78
CA SER A 26 -17.70 -21.30 19.41
C SER A 26 -18.05 -19.89 18.91
N GLN A 27 -17.38 -18.91 19.50
CA GLN A 27 -17.36 -17.54 19.02
C GLN A 27 -16.54 -17.58 17.72
N ASN A 28 -17.23 -17.84 16.62
CA ASN A 28 -16.62 -17.95 15.31
C ASN A 28 -15.91 -16.63 14.97
N ILE A 29 -14.58 -16.67 14.88
CA ILE A 29 -13.78 -15.54 14.42
C ILE A 29 -14.11 -15.30 12.95
N LYS A 30 -14.46 -14.06 12.60
CA LYS A 30 -14.71 -13.65 11.22
C LYS A 30 -13.61 -12.72 10.75
N VAL A 31 -12.89 -13.09 9.69
CA VAL A 31 -11.81 -12.30 9.10
C VAL A 31 -12.25 -11.86 7.70
N GLU A 32 -12.42 -10.56 7.48
CA GLU A 32 -12.77 -10.01 6.17
C GLU A 32 -12.00 -8.71 5.91
N PRO A 33 -11.23 -8.59 4.81
CA PRO A 33 -10.96 -9.62 3.79
C PRO A 33 -9.93 -10.68 4.26
N CYS A 34 -9.98 -11.89 3.69
CA CYS A 34 -9.03 -12.97 4.00
C CYS A 34 -7.63 -12.80 3.38
N GLY A 35 -7.51 -11.89 2.42
CA GLY A 35 -6.29 -11.53 1.70
C GLY A 35 -6.51 -10.25 0.90
N PHE A 36 -5.42 -9.66 0.43
CA PHE A 36 -5.41 -8.52 -0.49
C PHE A 36 -4.96 -8.97 -1.89
N ASP A 37 -5.10 -8.13 -2.92
CA ASP A 37 -4.92 -8.47 -4.35
C ASP A 37 -3.62 -9.22 -4.72
N TYR A 38 -2.59 -9.21 -3.86
CA TYR A 38 -1.32 -9.93 -4.06
C TYR A 38 -0.97 -10.92 -2.93
N ASP A 39 -1.80 -11.02 -1.89
CA ASP A 39 -1.72 -12.09 -0.90
C ASP A 39 -2.34 -13.36 -1.50
N VAL A 40 -1.50 -14.10 -2.21
CA VAL A 40 -1.87 -15.42 -2.72
C VAL A 40 -2.24 -16.32 -1.53
N ASN A 41 -3.39 -16.99 -1.60
CA ASN A 41 -3.86 -18.02 -0.66
C ASN A 41 -4.46 -17.56 0.69
N ASN A 42 -5.31 -16.52 0.71
CA ASN A 42 -6.11 -16.17 1.90
C ASN A 42 -5.27 -16.09 3.19
N TYR A 43 -4.12 -15.41 3.14
CA TYR A 43 -3.08 -15.44 4.18
C TYR A 43 -3.63 -15.30 5.61
N TYR A 44 -4.55 -14.35 5.83
CA TYR A 44 -5.10 -14.07 7.16
C TYR A 44 -6.13 -15.10 7.62
N CYS A 45 -6.67 -15.92 6.73
CA CYS A 45 -7.64 -16.97 7.02
C CYS A 45 -7.02 -18.37 7.06
N LYS A 46 -5.69 -18.50 7.00
CA LYS A 46 -5.01 -19.77 7.23
C LYS A 46 -5.19 -20.21 8.69
N MET A 47 -5.32 -21.52 8.91
CA MET A 47 -5.57 -22.09 10.24
C MET A 47 -4.54 -21.67 11.30
N ASP A 48 -3.27 -21.54 10.92
CA ASP A 48 -2.22 -21.08 11.82
C ASP A 48 -2.41 -19.61 12.23
N LYS A 49 -3.01 -18.76 11.39
CA LYS A 49 -3.34 -17.36 11.72
C LYS A 49 -4.60 -17.25 12.56
N ILE A 50 -5.61 -18.09 12.28
CA ILE A 50 -6.82 -18.15 13.10
C ILE A 50 -6.48 -18.48 14.56
N LYS A 51 -5.62 -19.47 14.80
CA LYS A 51 -5.14 -19.81 16.15
C LYS A 51 -4.49 -18.62 16.86
N VAL A 52 -3.67 -17.84 16.15
CA VAL A 52 -3.08 -16.61 16.71
C VAL A 52 -4.15 -15.62 17.14
N PHE A 53 -5.27 -15.51 16.40
CA PHE A 53 -6.38 -14.62 16.79
C PHE A 53 -7.14 -15.16 18.00
N GLU A 54 -7.39 -16.47 18.04
CA GLU A 54 -8.03 -17.17 19.16
C GLU A 54 -7.22 -17.01 20.46
N ASP A 55 -5.90 -17.20 20.39
CA ASP A 55 -4.98 -17.03 21.54
C ASP A 55 -4.98 -15.59 22.07
N ASN A 56 -5.39 -14.63 21.25
CA ASN A 56 -5.50 -13.22 21.65
C ASN A 56 -6.91 -12.85 22.13
N ILE A 57 -7.88 -13.77 22.15
CA ILE A 57 -9.19 -13.57 22.81
C ILE A 57 -8.96 -13.32 24.32
N GLY A 58 -9.74 -12.40 24.92
CA GLY A 58 -9.57 -12.03 26.33
C GLY A 58 -8.48 -10.99 26.65
N ARG A 59 -7.55 -10.71 25.73
CA ARG A 59 -6.62 -9.57 25.88
C ARG A 59 -7.37 -8.23 26.03
N LYS A 60 -6.82 -7.27 26.78
CA LYS A 60 -7.42 -5.92 26.88
C LYS A 60 -7.29 -5.16 25.55
N PRO A 61 -8.28 -4.32 25.20
CA PRO A 61 -8.18 -3.40 24.07
C PRO A 61 -6.99 -2.44 24.22
N ASP A 62 -6.25 -2.22 23.14
CA ASP A 62 -5.10 -1.32 23.08
C ASP A 62 -5.34 -0.11 22.15
N PHE A 63 -6.52 -0.06 21.52
CA PHE A 63 -6.88 0.94 20.54
C PHE A 63 -8.42 1.07 20.36
N ASN A 64 -8.94 2.29 20.16
CA ASN A 64 -10.34 2.59 19.86
C ASN A 64 -11.35 1.86 20.77
N LYS A 65 -11.02 1.78 22.07
CA LYS A 65 -11.76 1.16 23.18
C LYS A 65 -12.06 -0.34 23.09
N ASP A 66 -12.36 -0.86 21.91
CA ASP A 66 -12.88 -2.21 21.67
C ASP A 66 -11.94 -3.06 20.81
N TYR A 67 -10.80 -2.53 20.38
CA TYR A 67 -9.89 -3.23 19.47
C TYR A 67 -8.56 -3.57 20.14
N SER A 68 -8.03 -4.74 19.80
CA SER A 68 -6.67 -5.16 20.11
C SER A 68 -5.88 -5.35 18.82
N VAL A 69 -4.69 -4.78 18.74
CA VAL A 69 -3.80 -4.92 17.59
C VAL A 69 -2.94 -6.16 17.78
N ILE A 70 -3.05 -7.10 16.85
CA ILE A 70 -2.25 -8.33 16.82
C ILE A 70 -1.16 -8.17 15.77
N LYS A 71 0.08 -8.46 16.18
CA LYS A 71 1.24 -8.50 15.29
C LYS A 71 1.47 -9.93 14.85
N ILE A 72 1.29 -10.21 13.56
CA ILE A 72 1.62 -11.49 12.95
C ILE A 72 3.07 -11.42 12.48
N ASP A 73 3.85 -12.43 12.85
CA ASP A 73 5.24 -12.57 12.41
C ASP A 73 5.30 -12.93 10.91
N ASP A 74 6.00 -12.11 10.13
CA ASP A 74 6.23 -12.31 8.69
C ASP A 74 7.70 -12.07 8.35
N GLY A 75 8.60 -12.83 9.00
CA GLY A 75 10.03 -12.79 8.74
C GLY A 75 10.68 -11.47 9.20
N LYS A 76 11.02 -10.59 8.26
CA LYS A 76 11.61 -9.26 8.59
C LYS A 76 10.55 -8.22 8.96
N TYR A 77 9.26 -8.56 8.78
CA TYR A 77 8.15 -7.63 8.90
C TYR A 77 7.10 -8.12 9.90
N TYR A 78 6.32 -7.19 10.44
CA TYR A 78 5.03 -7.47 11.04
C TYR A 78 3.93 -7.23 10.02
N ARG A 79 2.96 -8.12 9.97
CA ARG A 79 1.62 -7.83 9.44
C ARG A 79 0.68 -7.58 10.61
N LEU A 80 -0.18 -6.58 10.50
CA LEU A 80 -1.08 -6.24 11.59
C LEU A 80 -2.51 -6.63 11.27
N VAL A 81 -3.24 -6.97 12.32
CA VAL A 81 -4.69 -7.04 12.28
C VAL A 81 -5.25 -6.36 13.53
N ALA A 82 -6.44 -5.79 13.41
CA ALA A 82 -7.23 -5.30 14.55
C ALA A 82 -8.33 -6.32 14.86
N LEU A 83 -8.31 -6.90 16.06
CA LEU A 83 -9.36 -7.78 16.55
C LEU A 83 -10.36 -6.97 17.36
N ASN A 84 -11.62 -6.93 16.92
CA ASN A 84 -12.72 -6.39 17.71
C ASN A 84 -13.08 -7.37 18.83
N LYS A 85 -13.02 -6.91 20.08
CA LYS A 85 -13.15 -7.75 21.26
C LYS A 85 -14.58 -8.07 21.65
N LYS A 86 -15.56 -7.37 21.07
CA LYS A 86 -16.99 -7.62 21.26
C LYS A 86 -17.56 -8.58 20.21
N SER A 87 -17.19 -8.37 18.94
CA SER A 87 -17.73 -9.10 17.79
C SER A 87 -16.82 -10.20 17.27
N TYR A 88 -15.57 -10.27 17.74
CA TYR A 88 -14.55 -11.21 17.27
C TYR A 88 -14.25 -11.12 15.77
N LYS A 89 -14.57 -9.96 15.18
CA LYS A 89 -14.19 -9.62 13.81
C LYS A 89 -12.74 -9.18 13.77
N VAL A 90 -11.99 -9.70 12.81
CA VAL A 90 -10.60 -9.36 12.56
C VAL A 90 -10.52 -8.53 11.29
N TYR A 91 -9.84 -7.40 11.40
CA TYR A 91 -9.65 -6.44 10.31
C TYR A 91 -8.16 -6.36 9.98
N PRO A 92 -7.71 -7.02 8.89
CA PRO A 92 -6.32 -6.96 8.49
C PRO A 92 -5.91 -5.57 8.02
N LEU A 93 -4.68 -5.17 8.36
CA LEU A 93 -4.05 -3.97 7.82
C LEU A 93 -3.22 -4.36 6.60
N ASN A 94 -3.44 -3.67 5.49
CA ASN A 94 -2.71 -3.89 4.24
C ASN A 94 -1.33 -3.20 4.22
N TYR A 95 -0.52 -3.44 5.26
CA TYR A 95 0.86 -2.98 5.37
C TYR A 95 1.73 -4.04 6.07
N GLN A 96 2.90 -4.29 5.51
CA GLN A 96 4.04 -4.90 6.18
C GLN A 96 4.87 -3.80 6.85
N ILE A 97 5.32 -4.03 8.09
CA ILE A 97 6.04 -3.03 8.87
C ILE A 97 7.36 -3.61 9.31
N ASN A 98 8.48 -2.93 9.03
CA ASN A 98 9.81 -3.41 9.40
C ASN A 98 9.96 -3.52 10.92
N LYS A 99 10.18 -4.73 11.44
CA LYS A 99 10.24 -4.98 12.89
C LYS A 99 11.29 -4.14 13.60
N LYS A 100 12.45 -3.92 12.98
CA LYS A 100 13.59 -3.22 13.59
C LYS A 100 13.37 -1.71 13.72
N LYS A 101 12.44 -1.15 12.95
CA LYS A 101 12.18 0.29 12.88
C LYS A 101 10.79 0.67 13.38
N ALA A 102 9.96 -0.33 13.71
CA ALA A 102 8.58 -0.11 14.10
C ALA A 102 8.50 0.40 15.54
N ASP A 103 7.85 1.55 15.72
CA ASP A 103 7.41 2.06 17.01
C ASP A 103 5.89 2.25 16.98
N PHE A 104 5.20 1.72 17.99
CA PHE A 104 3.74 1.66 18.04
C PHE A 104 3.24 2.54 19.18
N ASN A 105 2.48 3.57 18.83
CA ASN A 105 1.85 4.44 19.81
C ASN A 105 0.43 3.94 20.09
N TYR A 106 0.32 2.99 21.00
CA TYR A 106 -0.96 2.48 21.48
C TYR A 106 -1.62 3.46 22.44
N ALA A 107 -2.92 3.64 22.27
CA ALA A 107 -3.74 4.40 23.19
C ALA A 107 -5.19 3.92 23.07
N THR A 108 -5.68 3.28 24.12
CA THR A 108 -7.05 2.72 24.16
C THR A 108 -8.11 3.79 23.95
N GLU A 109 -7.89 5.00 24.46
CA GLU A 109 -8.84 6.13 24.33
C GLU A 109 -8.74 6.88 23.01
N LYS A 110 -7.74 6.58 22.16
CA LYS A 110 -7.63 7.20 20.85
C LYS A 110 -8.32 6.36 19.80
N ASP A 111 -8.98 7.07 18.91
CA ASP A 111 -9.61 6.51 17.71
C ASP A 111 -8.61 6.25 16.60
N GLU A 112 -7.32 6.65 16.75
CA GLU A 112 -6.19 6.31 15.86
C GLU A 112 -5.08 5.45 16.49
N LEU A 113 -4.62 4.44 15.77
CA LEU A 113 -3.36 3.74 16.03
C LEU A 113 -2.29 4.38 15.16
N CYS A 114 -1.29 5.03 15.76
CA CYS A 114 -0.17 5.57 15.00
C CYS A 114 1.07 4.68 15.12
N ILE A 115 1.72 4.44 13.98
CA ILE A 115 2.89 3.59 13.86
C ILE A 115 3.97 4.38 13.14
N SER A 116 5.14 4.49 13.77
CA SER A 116 6.33 5.04 13.15
C SER A 116 7.22 3.90 12.64
N GLY A 117 7.84 4.05 11.47
CA GLY A 117 8.80 3.08 10.94
C GLY A 117 8.84 3.04 9.42
N ASP A 118 9.30 1.91 8.88
CA ASP A 118 9.21 1.62 7.45
C ASP A 118 7.97 0.76 7.21
N LEU A 119 7.03 1.27 6.41
CA LEU A 119 5.79 0.61 6.05
C LEU A 119 5.80 0.31 4.55
N TYR A 120 5.43 -0.92 4.21
CA TYR A 120 5.42 -1.42 2.85
C TYR A 120 4.03 -1.98 2.54
N SER A 121 3.35 -1.43 1.56
CA SER A 121 2.23 -2.06 0.88
C SER A 121 2.54 -2.18 -0.60
N TYR A 122 1.67 -2.86 -1.34
CA TYR A 122 1.87 -3.13 -2.76
C TYR A 122 2.20 -1.88 -3.59
N ARG A 123 1.52 -0.75 -3.34
CA ARG A 123 1.75 0.54 -4.05
C ARG A 123 2.27 1.65 -3.14
N ASP A 124 2.14 1.52 -1.82
CA ASP A 124 2.57 2.54 -0.88
C ASP A 124 3.76 2.04 -0.05
N THR A 125 4.96 2.55 -0.35
CA THR A 125 6.11 2.39 0.53
C THR A 125 6.43 3.72 1.20
N TYR A 126 6.46 3.69 2.54
CA TYR A 126 6.75 4.83 3.40
C TYR A 126 7.95 4.50 4.28
N LEU A 127 9.06 5.20 4.08
CA LEU A 127 10.29 5.01 4.86
C LEU A 127 10.36 6.07 5.97
N ASN A 128 10.81 5.67 7.17
CA ASN A 128 10.92 6.55 8.34
C ASN A 128 9.69 7.48 8.51
N SER A 129 8.51 6.89 8.44
CA SER A 129 7.25 7.62 8.38
C SER A 129 6.37 7.28 9.57
N LYS A 130 5.46 8.18 9.95
CA LYS A 130 4.41 7.91 10.93
C LYS A 130 3.09 7.85 10.21
N ALA A 131 2.49 6.67 10.17
CA ALA A 131 1.17 6.44 9.63
C ALA A 131 0.19 6.25 10.78
N CYS A 132 -0.99 6.86 10.69
CA CYS A 132 -2.07 6.59 11.64
C CYS A 132 -3.21 5.87 10.95
N PHE A 133 -3.84 4.95 11.68
CA PHE A 133 -4.83 4.03 11.17
C PHE A 133 -6.09 4.04 12.03
N LYS A 134 -7.25 3.86 11.41
CA LYS A 134 -8.57 3.76 12.06
C LYS A 134 -9.37 2.59 11.54
N ILE A 135 -10.38 2.20 12.31
CA ILE A 135 -11.48 1.39 11.80
C ILE A 135 -12.52 2.34 11.23
N ILE A 136 -12.75 2.29 9.92
CA ILE A 136 -13.79 3.04 9.20
C ILE A 136 -14.58 2.03 8.39
N ASP A 137 -15.91 2.06 8.49
CA ASP A 137 -16.81 1.19 7.72
C ASP A 137 -16.40 -0.30 7.70
N ASN A 138 -16.04 -0.84 8.88
CA ASN A 138 -15.55 -2.21 9.04
C ASN A 138 -14.25 -2.52 8.28
N ALA A 139 -13.37 -1.55 8.08
CA ALA A 139 -12.04 -1.74 7.50
C ALA A 139 -10.96 -1.05 8.33
N PHE A 140 -9.79 -1.67 8.45
CA PHE A 140 -8.64 -1.07 9.13
C PHE A 140 -7.77 -0.32 8.12
N VAL A 141 -7.94 1.00 8.08
CA VAL A 141 -7.45 1.86 7.01
C VAL A 141 -6.50 2.93 7.51
N LYS A 142 -5.56 3.33 6.66
CA LYS A 142 -4.67 4.48 6.89
C LYS A 142 -5.48 5.77 6.75
N VAL A 143 -5.41 6.64 7.75
CA VAL A 143 -6.10 7.95 7.73
C VAL A 143 -5.14 9.14 7.60
N SER A 144 -3.88 8.96 7.99
CA SER A 144 -2.86 9.99 7.83
C SER A 144 -1.47 9.38 7.70
N ILE A 145 -0.57 10.13 7.06
CA ILE A 145 0.84 9.78 6.92
C ILE A 145 1.68 11.04 7.03
N VAL A 146 2.74 10.96 7.82
CA VAL A 146 3.82 11.95 7.86
C VAL A 146 5.08 11.24 7.38
N GLU A 147 5.53 11.58 6.17
CA GLU A 147 6.72 11.01 5.55
C GLU A 147 7.99 11.75 5.96
N GLY A 148 9.12 11.05 5.96
CA GLY A 148 10.42 11.68 6.18
C GLY A 148 10.57 12.29 7.58
N ILE A 149 10.12 11.57 8.61
CA ILE A 149 10.37 11.93 10.01
C ILE A 149 11.86 11.77 10.24
N SER A 150 12.58 12.83 9.94
CA SER A 150 13.99 12.94 10.19
C SER A 150 14.20 12.88 11.70
N GLN A 151 15.11 11.99 12.15
CA GLN A 151 15.94 12.37 13.28
C GLN A 151 16.49 13.75 12.94
N LYS A 152 16.07 14.77 13.71
CA LYS A 152 16.37 16.19 13.56
C LYS A 152 17.48 16.45 12.52
N ASN A 153 17.11 16.98 11.37
CA ASN A 153 18.01 17.82 10.60
C ASN A 153 17.21 18.93 9.92
N ASN A 154 17.58 20.16 10.26
CA ASN A 154 17.14 21.40 9.65
C ASN A 154 17.31 21.33 8.13
N SER A 155 16.28 21.76 7.38
CA SER A 155 16.40 22.64 6.20
C SER A 155 15.28 22.42 5.19
N ASN A 156 14.53 23.51 4.96
CA ASN A 156 13.75 23.89 3.79
C ASN A 156 12.44 23.17 3.46
N THR A 157 11.39 23.99 3.53
CA THR A 157 10.01 23.83 3.07
C THR A 157 9.92 23.09 1.74
N LEU A 158 9.50 21.82 1.78
CA LEU A 158 9.22 21.01 0.60
C LEU A 158 7.84 21.36 0.04
N VAL A 159 7.81 21.97 -1.16
CA VAL A 159 6.57 22.17 -1.94
C VAL A 159 6.15 20.82 -2.56
N PHE A 160 4.95 20.34 -2.23
CA PHE A 160 4.37 19.10 -2.74
C PHE A 160 3.63 19.36 -4.06
N ILE A 161 4.23 18.95 -5.19
CA ILE A 161 3.61 19.05 -6.51
C ILE A 161 2.55 17.94 -6.64
N LYS A 162 1.29 18.31 -6.84
CA LYS A 162 0.21 17.35 -7.18
C LYS A 162 0.27 17.03 -8.67
N THR A 163 0.63 15.80 -9.03
CA THR A 163 0.57 15.32 -10.42
C THR A 163 -0.81 14.75 -10.76
N PRO A 164 -1.23 14.77 -12.05
CA PRO A 164 -2.54 14.25 -12.46
C PRO A 164 -2.72 12.73 -12.23
N ILE A 165 -1.59 12.04 -12.09
CA ILE A 165 -1.47 10.62 -11.73
C ILE A 165 -0.65 10.45 -10.44
N SER A 166 -0.79 11.39 -9.51
CA SER A 166 -0.12 11.28 -8.22
C SER A 166 -0.48 9.94 -7.57
N SER A 167 0.48 9.32 -6.87
CA SER A 167 0.29 7.99 -6.27
C SER A 167 -0.89 7.93 -5.29
N ASP A 168 -1.33 9.09 -4.79
CA ASP A 168 -2.49 9.24 -3.90
C ASP A 168 -3.78 9.65 -4.63
N PHE A 169 -3.77 9.90 -5.96
CA PHE A 169 -4.96 10.33 -6.71
C PHE A 169 -6.07 9.28 -6.65
N PHE A 170 -5.72 8.02 -6.94
CA PHE A 170 -6.68 6.92 -6.90
C PHE A 170 -7.25 6.74 -5.50
N SER A 171 -6.38 6.71 -4.48
CA SER A 171 -6.78 6.57 -3.07
C SER A 171 -7.71 7.71 -2.64
N LYS A 172 -7.36 8.97 -2.93
CA LYS A 172 -8.18 10.16 -2.63
C LYS A 172 -9.48 10.20 -3.42
N CYS A 173 -9.48 9.70 -4.66
CA CYS A 173 -10.70 9.56 -5.43
C CYS A 173 -11.63 8.53 -4.77
N ASN A 174 -11.07 7.38 -4.39
CA ASN A 174 -11.82 6.25 -3.88
C ASN A 174 -12.36 6.49 -2.46
N GLU A 175 -11.83 7.47 -1.73
CA GLU A 175 -12.41 7.97 -0.48
C GLU A 175 -13.85 8.51 -0.66
N LYS A 176 -14.21 8.97 -1.86
CA LYS A 176 -15.49 9.66 -2.12
C LYS A 176 -16.26 9.14 -3.33
N ASN A 177 -15.69 8.19 -4.07
CA ASN A 177 -16.23 7.71 -5.32
C ASN A 177 -16.06 6.19 -5.42
N PRO A 178 -16.93 5.48 -6.18
CA PRO A 178 -16.74 4.06 -6.43
C PRO A 178 -15.41 3.77 -7.13
N VAL A 179 -14.81 2.62 -6.80
CA VAL A 179 -13.58 2.08 -7.42
C VAL A 179 -13.61 2.22 -8.94
N LYS A 180 -14.68 1.75 -9.59
CA LYS A 180 -14.85 1.81 -11.05
C LYS A 180 -14.78 3.23 -11.63
N LYS A 181 -15.30 4.23 -10.90
CA LYS A 181 -15.22 5.65 -11.29
C LYS A 181 -13.80 6.18 -11.14
N CYS A 182 -13.07 5.74 -10.11
CA CYS A 182 -11.67 6.11 -9.91
C CYS A 182 -10.73 5.43 -10.88
N GLU A 183 -10.99 4.18 -11.27
CA GLU A 183 -10.28 3.48 -12.34
C GLU A 183 -10.51 4.18 -13.69
N GLN A 184 -11.75 4.60 -13.96
CA GLN A 184 -12.07 5.41 -15.13
C GLN A 184 -11.34 6.75 -15.13
N LEU A 185 -11.29 7.45 -13.99
CA LEU A 185 -10.58 8.73 -13.85
C LEU A 185 -9.06 8.56 -13.95
N GLU A 186 -8.50 7.52 -13.34
CA GLU A 186 -7.08 7.18 -13.45
C GLU A 186 -6.71 6.82 -14.89
N SER A 187 -7.53 6.01 -15.55
CA SER A 187 -7.37 5.67 -16.97
C SER A 187 -7.49 6.92 -17.86
N SER A 188 -8.45 7.80 -17.55
CA SER A 188 -8.62 9.09 -18.26
C SER A 188 -7.46 10.05 -18.00
N ASN A 189 -6.82 9.94 -16.83
CA ASN A 189 -5.68 10.76 -16.45
C ASN A 189 -4.34 10.19 -16.94
N ASN A 190 -4.29 8.91 -17.33
CA ASN A 190 -3.14 8.29 -17.97
C ASN A 190 -3.07 8.65 -19.46
N ARG A 191 -2.99 9.95 -19.72
CA ARG A 191 -2.91 10.53 -21.06
C ARG A 191 -1.82 11.60 -21.11
N ALA A 192 -1.57 12.09 -22.32
CA ALA A 192 -0.76 13.27 -22.52
C ALA A 192 -1.57 14.53 -22.22
N TYR A 193 -0.93 15.52 -21.59
CA TYR A 193 -1.50 16.82 -21.23
C TYR A 193 -0.76 17.92 -21.96
N SER A 194 -1.49 18.90 -22.49
CA SER A 194 -0.87 20.15 -22.94
C SER A 194 -0.38 20.97 -21.74
N LEU A 195 0.61 21.84 -21.97
CA LEU A 195 1.08 22.76 -20.93
C LEU A 195 -0.07 23.62 -20.37
N SER A 196 -0.99 24.05 -21.23
CA SER A 196 -2.16 24.85 -20.83
C SER A 196 -3.09 24.12 -19.85
N GLU A 197 -3.27 22.80 -20.02
CA GLU A 197 -4.05 21.97 -19.10
C GLU A 197 -3.32 21.81 -17.76
N LEU A 198 -2.00 21.61 -17.78
CA LEU A 198 -1.21 21.46 -16.56
C LEU A 198 -1.21 22.72 -15.71
N LYS A 199 -1.12 23.90 -16.34
CA LYS A 199 -1.23 25.20 -15.66
C LYS A 199 -2.57 25.37 -14.94
N LYS A 200 -3.65 24.75 -15.45
CA LYS A 200 -4.98 24.76 -14.79
C LYS A 200 -5.07 23.76 -13.63
N ILE A 201 -4.30 22.67 -13.67
CA ILE A 201 -4.33 21.62 -12.65
C ILE A 201 -3.58 22.05 -11.38
N SER A 202 -2.40 22.65 -11.53
CA SER A 202 -1.65 23.18 -10.38
C SER A 202 -0.73 24.34 -10.80
N PRO A 203 -0.72 25.45 -10.03
CA PRO A 203 0.23 26.55 -10.26
C PRO A 203 1.70 26.13 -10.04
N ASP A 204 1.97 25.08 -9.25
CA ASP A 204 3.34 24.60 -9.01
C ASP A 204 4.04 24.11 -10.28
N PHE A 205 3.27 23.73 -11.31
CA PHE A 205 3.80 23.34 -12.60
C PHE A 205 4.42 24.49 -13.39
N LEU A 206 4.01 25.74 -13.12
CA LEU A 206 4.58 26.92 -13.76
C LEU A 206 6.10 26.95 -13.58
N ASN A 207 6.58 26.84 -12.34
CA ASN A 207 8.02 26.92 -12.04
C ASN A 207 8.86 25.80 -12.68
N ILE A 208 8.25 24.65 -12.96
CA ILE A 208 8.92 23.49 -13.54
C ILE A 208 8.99 23.61 -15.05
N PHE A 209 7.86 23.93 -15.69
CA PHE A 209 7.76 23.95 -17.14
C PHE A 209 8.22 25.28 -17.74
N ASP A 210 8.17 26.38 -16.98
CA ASP A 210 8.81 27.64 -17.36
C ASP A 210 10.33 27.61 -17.07
N ASN A 211 10.87 26.51 -16.54
CA ASN A 211 12.32 26.33 -16.43
C ASN A 211 12.93 26.29 -17.83
N PRO A 212 14.00 27.06 -18.13
CA PRO A 212 14.58 27.12 -19.47
C PRO A 212 14.96 25.77 -20.07
N LYS A 213 15.35 24.78 -19.25
CA LYS A 213 15.71 23.42 -19.72
C LYS A 213 14.51 22.63 -20.26
N VAL A 214 13.31 22.95 -19.77
CA VAL A 214 12.07 22.27 -20.14
C VAL A 214 11.33 23.09 -21.19
N ASP A 215 11.26 24.41 -21.01
CA ASP A 215 10.64 25.33 -21.96
C ASP A 215 11.31 25.27 -23.34
N SER A 216 12.65 25.18 -23.38
CA SER A 216 13.42 25.07 -24.64
C SER A 216 13.09 23.83 -25.47
N LEU A 217 12.47 22.80 -24.88
CA LEU A 217 12.04 21.62 -25.62
C LEU A 217 10.93 21.96 -26.61
N ASN A 218 10.14 23.00 -26.32
CA ASN A 218 8.92 23.34 -27.06
C ASN A 218 8.03 22.11 -27.26
N ALA A 219 7.85 21.34 -26.19
CA ALA A 219 7.07 20.11 -26.21
C ALA A 219 5.56 20.42 -26.30
N ASN A 220 4.85 19.66 -27.13
CA ASN A 220 3.40 19.79 -27.31
C ASN A 220 2.65 19.20 -26.13
N THR A 221 3.12 18.05 -25.62
CA THR A 221 2.43 17.34 -24.55
C THR A 221 3.39 16.74 -23.53
N PHE A 222 2.85 16.48 -22.34
CA PHE A 222 3.52 15.87 -21.22
C PHE A 222 2.67 14.72 -20.67
N ARG A 223 3.24 13.53 -20.62
CA ARG A 223 2.66 12.36 -19.96
C ARG A 223 3.44 12.06 -18.70
N PHE A 224 2.81 12.21 -17.55
CA PHE A 224 3.44 11.84 -16.30
C PHE A 224 3.58 10.31 -16.21
N LEU A 225 4.61 9.85 -15.53
CA LEU A 225 4.78 8.45 -15.16
C LEU A 225 4.38 8.25 -13.68
N PRO A 226 3.92 7.05 -13.29
CA PRO A 226 3.75 6.70 -11.90
C PRO A 226 5.02 7.01 -11.09
N LYS A 227 4.88 7.32 -9.80
CA LYS A 227 6.03 7.57 -8.92
C LYS A 227 6.93 6.33 -8.93
N MET A 228 8.15 6.50 -9.43
CA MET A 228 9.17 5.47 -9.38
C MET A 228 10.10 5.74 -8.19
N LYS A 229 10.80 4.72 -7.71
CA LYS A 229 11.56 4.73 -6.44
C LYS A 229 12.45 5.96 -6.26
N ASP A 230 13.14 6.39 -7.33
CA ASP A 230 14.13 7.46 -7.29
C ASP A 230 13.65 8.81 -7.83
N GLY A 231 12.36 8.97 -8.12
CA GLY A 231 11.85 10.27 -8.56
C GLY A 231 10.47 10.27 -9.22
N PHE A 232 10.04 11.49 -9.54
CA PHE A 232 8.85 11.74 -10.35
C PHE A 232 9.29 12.03 -11.77
N TYR A 233 8.72 11.32 -12.73
CA TYR A 233 9.11 11.42 -14.13
C TYR A 233 7.93 11.86 -14.99
N SER A 234 8.24 12.56 -16.09
CA SER A 234 7.33 12.86 -17.17
C SER A 234 8.00 12.55 -18.50
N ILE A 235 7.24 12.07 -19.47
CA ILE A 235 7.64 12.02 -20.87
C ILE A 235 7.08 13.27 -21.54
N ALA A 236 7.94 14.07 -22.15
CA ALA A 236 7.53 15.16 -23.02
C ALA A 236 7.60 14.70 -24.47
N GLU A 237 6.60 15.09 -25.26
CA GLU A 237 6.56 14.82 -26.70
C GLU A 237 6.59 16.15 -27.45
N LYS A 238 7.52 16.25 -28.40
CA LYS A 238 7.56 17.29 -29.41
C LYS A 238 7.16 16.67 -30.75
N TYR A 239 6.03 17.11 -31.26
CA TYR A 239 5.55 16.77 -32.59
C TYR A 239 6.20 17.69 -33.61
N MET A 240 6.66 17.12 -34.73
CA MET A 240 7.24 17.84 -35.84
C MET A 240 6.53 17.42 -37.11
N GLU A 241 5.97 18.41 -37.81
CA GLU A 241 5.38 18.25 -39.12
C GLU A 241 6.27 18.95 -40.14
N THR A 242 6.64 18.21 -41.18
CA THR A 242 7.49 18.68 -42.28
C THR A 242 6.84 18.26 -43.59
N ASP A 243 7.27 18.86 -44.70
CA ASP A 243 6.81 18.48 -46.04
C ASP A 243 7.08 17.00 -46.37
N GLU A 244 8.07 16.39 -45.70
CA GLU A 244 8.47 14.98 -45.86
C GLU A 244 7.70 14.01 -44.94
N GLY A 245 6.89 14.54 -44.01
CA GLY A 245 6.05 13.75 -43.12
C GLY A 245 6.07 14.21 -41.66
N THR A 246 5.46 13.38 -40.81
CA THR A 246 5.23 13.66 -39.40
C THR A 246 6.14 12.80 -38.53
N SER A 247 6.75 13.39 -37.51
CA SER A 247 7.58 12.67 -36.55
C SER A 247 7.37 13.18 -35.12
N SER A 248 7.65 12.31 -34.16
CA SER A 248 7.65 12.67 -32.73
C SER A 248 9.06 12.52 -32.16
N GLU A 249 9.43 13.46 -31.30
CA GLU A 249 10.63 13.41 -30.49
C GLU A 249 10.25 13.40 -29.01
N PHE A 250 10.79 12.44 -28.26
CA PHE A 250 10.46 12.22 -26.87
C PHE A 250 11.62 12.60 -25.95
N TYR A 251 11.27 13.14 -24.79
CA TYR A 251 12.19 13.49 -23.71
C TYR A 251 11.73 12.91 -22.38
N LEU A 252 12.65 12.31 -21.63
CA LEU A 252 12.43 11.92 -20.25
C LEU A 252 12.82 13.09 -19.33
N ILE A 253 11.85 13.59 -18.57
CA ILE A 253 12.03 14.67 -17.59
C ILE A 253 11.93 14.06 -16.20
N LYS A 254 13.02 14.10 -15.43
CA LYS A 254 13.00 13.84 -14.00
C LYS A 254 12.67 15.14 -13.28
N LEU A 255 11.50 15.20 -12.64
CA LEU A 255 10.97 16.39 -11.96
C LEU A 255 11.55 16.56 -10.55
N LYS A 256 11.84 15.45 -9.87
CA LYS A 256 12.38 15.40 -8.50
C LYS A 256 13.34 14.22 -8.31
N PRO A 257 14.31 14.32 -7.37
CA PRO A 257 14.58 15.48 -6.52
C PRO A 257 15.25 16.64 -7.26
N THR A 258 15.99 16.35 -8.34
CA THR A 258 16.66 17.35 -9.18
C THR A 258 16.09 17.29 -10.60
N LEU A 259 15.81 18.47 -11.16
CA LEU A 259 15.33 18.59 -12.54
C LEU A 259 16.41 18.12 -13.52
N ASN A 260 16.11 17.06 -14.28
CA ASN A 260 16.96 16.57 -15.36
C ASN A 260 16.11 16.28 -16.60
N VAL A 261 16.66 16.55 -17.78
CA VAL A 261 15.99 16.37 -19.07
C VAL A 261 16.91 15.58 -19.98
N GLU A 262 16.39 14.50 -20.55
CA GLU A 262 17.13 13.61 -21.44
C GLU A 262 16.33 13.32 -22.69
N LYS A 263 16.93 13.53 -23.87
CA LYS A 263 16.33 13.14 -25.15
C LYS A 263 16.38 11.62 -25.29
N ILE A 264 15.21 11.00 -25.51
CA ILE A 264 15.04 9.54 -25.64
C ILE A 264 14.60 9.14 -27.06
N GLY A 265 14.78 10.04 -28.03
CA GLY A 265 14.61 9.77 -29.46
C GLY A 265 13.16 9.70 -29.92
N GLY A 266 12.92 9.09 -31.08
CA GLY A 266 11.58 8.99 -31.69
C GLY A 266 10.77 7.76 -31.27
N TYR A 267 11.24 7.01 -30.27
CA TYR A 267 10.54 5.82 -29.77
C TYR A 267 10.86 5.60 -28.30
N TYR A 268 9.82 5.30 -27.52
CA TYR A 268 9.97 4.75 -26.19
C TYR A 268 8.87 3.71 -25.89
N SER A 269 9.16 2.82 -24.95
CA SER A 269 8.18 1.97 -24.28
C SER A 269 8.57 1.82 -22.82
N ILE A 270 7.58 1.58 -21.95
CA ILE A 270 7.80 1.38 -20.52
C ILE A 270 7.03 0.14 -20.12
N ASP A 271 7.69 -0.77 -19.42
CA ASP A 271 7.05 -1.96 -18.90
C ASP A 271 6.46 -1.75 -17.49
N ASN A 272 5.74 -2.75 -17.01
CA ASN A 272 5.09 -2.73 -15.69
C ASN A 272 6.09 -2.73 -14.52
N TYR A 273 7.38 -2.95 -14.78
CA TYR A 273 8.44 -2.90 -13.80
C TYR A 273 9.16 -1.55 -13.80
N GLY A 274 8.69 -0.57 -14.58
CA GLY A 274 9.29 0.76 -14.67
C GLY A 274 10.57 0.79 -15.49
N VAL A 275 10.82 -0.23 -16.33
CA VAL A 275 11.96 -0.23 -17.26
C VAL A 275 11.56 0.52 -18.52
N ILE A 276 12.22 1.65 -18.76
CA ILE A 276 12.07 2.39 -20.02
C ILE A 276 13.02 1.82 -21.07
N THR A 277 12.48 1.51 -22.24
CA THR A 277 13.21 1.15 -23.45
C THR A 277 13.07 2.29 -24.45
N TYR A 278 14.18 2.77 -25.03
CA TYR A 278 14.14 3.90 -25.95
C TYR A 278 15.30 3.86 -26.96
N LYS A 279 15.24 4.67 -28.01
CA LYS A 279 16.33 4.80 -28.98
C LYS A 279 17.15 6.05 -28.68
N ASP A 280 18.46 5.89 -28.52
CA ASP A 280 19.34 7.06 -28.41
C ASP A 280 19.43 7.84 -29.73
N LYS A 281 20.20 8.94 -29.72
CA LYS A 281 20.44 9.78 -30.90
C LYS A 281 21.05 9.04 -32.10
N ASN A 282 21.65 7.87 -31.89
CA ASN A 282 22.25 7.04 -32.94
C ASN A 282 21.33 5.88 -33.37
N GLY A 283 20.09 5.85 -32.86
CA GLY A 283 19.14 4.77 -33.14
C GLY A 283 19.39 3.49 -32.34
N LYS A 284 20.36 3.48 -31.40
CA LYS A 284 20.65 2.31 -30.57
C LYS A 284 19.55 2.15 -29.53
N LEU A 285 19.01 0.95 -29.44
CA LEU A 285 18.01 0.60 -28.42
C LEU A 285 18.70 0.47 -27.05
N LEU A 286 18.27 1.29 -26.10
CA LEU A 286 18.75 1.33 -24.73
C LEU A 286 17.61 0.99 -23.76
N LYS A 287 17.99 0.46 -22.59
CA LYS A 287 17.06 0.18 -21.49
C LYS A 287 17.59 0.79 -20.19
N ARG A 288 16.70 1.37 -19.40
CA ARG A 288 17.02 1.92 -18.08
C ARG A 288 15.91 1.59 -17.09
N ASN A 289 16.29 1.18 -15.89
CA ASN A 289 15.34 1.03 -14.79
C ASN A 289 15.09 2.41 -14.16
N LEU A 290 13.81 2.80 -14.04
CA LEU A 290 13.40 4.02 -13.34
C LEU A 290 13.03 3.76 -11.87
N ASN A 291 12.85 2.49 -11.49
CA ASN A 291 12.70 2.00 -10.12
C ASN A 291 14.02 1.81 -9.38
#